data_AF-K9KZN0-F1
#
_entry.id   AF-K9KZN0-F1
#
_cell.length_a   1.000
_cell.length_b   1.000
_cell.length_c   1.000
_cell.angle_alpha   90.00
_cell.angle_beta   90.00
_cell.angle_gamma   90.00
#
_symmetry.space_group_name_H-M   'P 1'
#
loop_
_entity.id
_entity.type
_entity.pdbx_description
1 polymer ?
#
loop_
_entity_poly.entity_id
_entity_poly.type
_entity_poly.pdbx_seq_one_letter_code
_entity_poly.pdbx_strand_id
1 'polypeptide(L)'
;QPNAMGGREVGGLANMLACHLDLENEAHRNTVQNFWGSPHMPAQAGLKAVDMFNAVADGRIKALWIMCTNPAVSMPDAGRVADAIAKCDSTVVSDMFGDTDTAKLANVVLPATGWAEKDGTATNSDRTVSRQRGVLTPPGMARHDWDIMSDVGRRMGWTKEFDFTCPADVFREYAMLSGLAARHGRDFDISGLQGISNAEYDGLMPTRWPVTKPGESAGRMFADGQFFTPNGRARMLALTPRAPAARVTPAYPFRLNTGRVRDQWHT
;
A
#
# COMPACT_ATOMS: atom_id res chain seq x y z
N GLN A 1 6.89 8.83 5.09
CA GLN A 1 6.61 7.38 5.18
C GLN A 1 7.67 6.65 4.37
N PRO A 2 8.31 5.61 4.91
CA PRO A 2 9.47 4.96 4.29
C PRO A 2 9.12 4.14 3.03
N ASN A 3 7.87 3.63 2.92
CA ASN A 3 7.45 2.75 1.84
C ASN A 3 6.15 3.20 1.14
N ALA A 4 5.90 4.52 1.09
CA ALA A 4 4.71 5.05 0.40
C ALA A 4 4.73 4.77 -1.12
N MET A 5 5.92 4.58 -1.68
CA MET A 5 6.09 4.17 -3.06
C MET A 5 5.69 2.70 -3.22
N GLY A 6 6.29 1.78 -2.45
CA GLY A 6 5.94 0.36 -2.48
C GLY A 6 4.46 0.09 -2.20
N GLY A 7 3.84 0.85 -1.29
CA GLY A 7 2.39 0.77 -1.06
C GLY A 7 1.53 1.03 -2.32
N ARG A 8 1.96 1.93 -3.21
CA ARG A 8 1.28 2.14 -4.51
C ARG A 8 1.63 1.05 -5.51
N GLU A 9 2.88 0.59 -5.52
CA GLU A 9 3.35 -0.46 -6.43
C GLU A 9 2.62 -1.79 -6.19
N VAL A 10 2.21 -2.09 -4.95
CA VAL A 10 1.45 -3.30 -4.60
C VAL A 10 -0.08 -3.12 -4.66
N GLY A 11 -0.58 -1.98 -5.16
CA GLY A 11 -2.03 -1.75 -5.32
C GLY A 11 -2.74 -1.24 -4.06
N GLY A 12 -2.04 -0.61 -3.12
CA GLY A 12 -2.61 -0.05 -1.88
C GLY A 12 -3.49 1.20 -2.06
N LEU A 13 -4.08 1.41 -3.24
CA LEU A 13 -5.02 2.49 -3.52
C LEU A 13 -6.35 1.91 -3.99
N ALA A 14 -7.46 2.49 -3.53
CA ALA A 14 -8.80 2.01 -3.83
C ALA A 14 -9.16 1.97 -5.33
N ASN A 15 -8.40 2.65 -6.19
CA ASN A 15 -8.63 2.76 -7.62
C ASN A 15 -7.55 2.08 -8.49
N MET A 16 -6.65 1.30 -7.90
CA MET A 16 -5.51 0.70 -8.60
C MET A 16 -5.37 -0.78 -8.27
N LEU A 17 -4.94 -1.57 -9.25
CA LEU A 17 -4.46 -2.92 -9.05
C LEU A 17 -2.95 -2.90 -8.79
N ALA A 18 -2.38 -4.03 -8.35
CA ALA A 18 -0.94 -4.17 -8.19
C ALA A 18 -0.18 -3.89 -9.50
N CYS A 19 1.10 -3.52 -9.37
CA CYS A 19 2.02 -3.23 -10.46
C CYS A 19 1.57 -2.07 -11.38
N HIS A 20 0.98 -1.04 -10.78
CA HIS A 20 0.49 0.16 -11.47
C HIS A 20 -0.57 -0.11 -12.55
N LEU A 21 -1.31 -1.21 -12.43
CA LEU A 21 -2.41 -1.52 -13.33
C LEU A 21 -3.65 -0.72 -12.93
N ASP A 22 -4.24 -0.03 -13.89
CA ASP A 22 -5.53 0.65 -13.75
C ASP A 22 -6.68 -0.36 -13.53
N LEU A 23 -7.45 -0.21 -12.45
CA LEU A 23 -8.57 -1.09 -12.12
C LEU A 23 -9.72 -0.99 -13.13
N GLU A 24 -9.98 0.19 -13.68
CA GLU A 24 -11.09 0.41 -14.62
C GLU A 24 -10.76 -0.09 -16.04
N ASN A 25 -9.52 -0.49 -16.31
CA ASN A 25 -9.13 -1.12 -17.57
C ASN A 25 -9.41 -2.64 -17.56
N GLU A 26 -10.23 -3.12 -18.49
CA GLU A 26 -10.62 -4.53 -18.56
C GLU A 26 -9.43 -5.48 -18.82
N ALA A 27 -8.52 -5.14 -19.73
CA ALA A 27 -7.37 -5.98 -20.05
C ALA A 27 -6.43 -6.15 -18.84
N HIS A 28 -6.31 -5.09 -18.03
CA HIS A 28 -5.58 -5.14 -16.77
C HIS A 28 -6.26 -6.04 -15.75
N ARG A 29 -7.57 -5.87 -15.53
CA ARG A 29 -8.34 -6.75 -14.62
C ARG A 29 -8.19 -8.21 -15.02
N ASN A 30 -8.33 -8.51 -16.31
CA ASN A 30 -8.19 -9.86 -16.84
C ASN A 30 -6.79 -10.43 -16.56
N THR A 31 -5.74 -9.60 -16.66
CA THR A 31 -4.36 -10.02 -16.36
C THR A 31 -4.22 -10.45 -14.90
N VAL A 32 -4.66 -9.60 -13.97
CA VAL A 32 -4.56 -9.89 -12.52
C VAL A 32 -5.48 -11.04 -12.11
N GLN A 33 -6.71 -11.07 -12.63
CA GLN A 33 -7.68 -12.12 -12.33
C GLN A 33 -7.17 -13.48 -12.79
N ASN A 34 -6.63 -13.58 -14.01
CA ASN A 34 -6.06 -14.82 -14.53
C ASN A 34 -4.80 -15.23 -13.77
N PHE A 35 -3.94 -14.27 -13.41
CA PHE A 35 -2.71 -14.55 -12.66
C PHE A 35 -2.99 -15.18 -11.30
N TRP A 36 -3.95 -14.63 -10.54
CA TRP A 36 -4.35 -15.18 -9.24
C TRP A 36 -5.40 -16.29 -9.30
N GLY A 37 -5.96 -16.58 -10.47
CA GLY A 37 -7.08 -17.51 -10.59
C GLY A 37 -8.33 -17.07 -9.80
N SER A 38 -8.51 -15.76 -9.60
CA SER A 38 -9.59 -15.24 -8.76
C SER A 38 -10.97 -15.48 -9.41
N PRO A 39 -11.99 -15.93 -8.66
CA PRO A 39 -13.34 -16.11 -9.20
C PRO A 39 -14.00 -14.79 -9.60
N HIS A 40 -13.56 -13.67 -9.01
CA HIS A 40 -14.12 -12.35 -9.26
C HIS A 40 -13.05 -11.26 -9.13
N MET A 41 -13.21 -10.18 -9.89
CA MET A 41 -12.39 -8.97 -9.78
C MET A 41 -13.32 -7.76 -9.83
N PRO A 42 -13.20 -6.78 -8.91
CA PRO A 42 -14.04 -5.59 -8.94
C PRO A 42 -13.83 -4.81 -10.25
N ALA A 43 -14.94 -4.31 -10.81
CA ALA A 43 -14.90 -3.51 -12.04
C ALA A 43 -14.81 -2.00 -11.79
N GLN A 44 -14.95 -1.57 -10.54
CA GLN A 44 -15.02 -0.16 -10.14
C GLN A 44 -14.13 0.09 -8.92
N ALA A 45 -13.63 1.32 -8.82
CA ALA A 45 -12.85 1.77 -7.68
C ALA A 45 -13.64 1.65 -6.36
N GLY A 46 -12.94 1.24 -5.32
CA GLY A 46 -13.42 1.33 -3.95
C GLY A 46 -13.49 2.77 -3.46
N LEU A 47 -14.02 2.94 -2.25
CA LEU A 47 -14.12 4.25 -1.62
C LEU A 47 -12.75 4.74 -1.15
N LYS A 48 -12.48 6.02 -1.38
CA LYS A 48 -11.31 6.70 -0.79
C LYS A 48 -11.53 6.92 0.69
N ALA A 49 -10.47 7.09 1.47
CA ALA A 49 -10.52 7.08 2.94
C ALA A 49 -11.64 7.93 3.56
N VAL A 50 -11.85 9.18 3.12
CA VAL A 50 -12.94 10.04 3.64
C VAL A 50 -14.31 9.46 3.34
N ASP A 51 -14.55 9.04 2.09
CA ASP A 51 -15.83 8.45 1.67
C ASP A 51 -16.07 7.06 2.29
N MET A 52 -14.99 6.32 2.53
CA MET A 52 -15.01 5.03 3.22
C MET A 52 -15.48 5.21 4.66
N PHE A 53 -14.92 6.14 5.43
CA PHE A 53 -15.38 6.39 6.80
C PHE A 53 -16.79 6.99 6.86
N ASN A 54 -17.21 7.77 5.86
CA ASN A 54 -18.63 8.14 5.75
C ASN A 54 -19.51 6.89 5.54
N ALA A 55 -19.09 5.96 4.68
CA ALA A 55 -19.82 4.71 4.45
C ALA A 55 -19.87 3.79 5.68
N VAL A 56 -18.83 3.83 6.53
CA VAL A 56 -18.83 3.15 7.83
C VAL A 56 -19.85 3.80 8.75
N ALA A 57 -19.84 5.14 8.85
CA ALA A 57 -20.79 5.88 9.68
C ALA A 57 -22.25 5.65 9.24
N ASP A 58 -22.49 5.52 7.93
CA ASP A 58 -23.80 5.23 7.33
C ASP A 58 -24.20 3.74 7.44
N GLY A 59 -23.33 2.86 7.95
CA GLY A 59 -23.59 1.42 8.07
C GLY A 59 -23.51 0.63 6.75
N ARG A 60 -23.04 1.25 5.66
CA ARG A 60 -22.81 0.57 4.36
C ARG A 60 -21.58 -0.32 4.38
N ILE A 61 -20.55 0.06 5.15
CA ILE A 61 -19.40 -0.79 5.46
C ILE A 61 -19.56 -1.28 6.89
N LYS A 62 -19.59 -2.61 7.05
CA LYS A 62 -19.80 -3.29 8.34
C LYS A 62 -18.55 -3.97 8.90
N ALA A 63 -17.53 -4.11 8.07
CA ALA A 63 -16.25 -4.68 8.47
C ALA A 63 -15.12 -3.76 8.04
N LEU A 64 -14.23 -3.45 8.98
CA LEU A 64 -13.03 -2.67 8.76
C LEU A 64 -11.82 -3.47 9.23
N TRP A 65 -10.78 -3.49 8.41
CA TRP A 65 -9.45 -3.92 8.84
C TRP A 65 -8.47 -2.77 8.60
N ILE A 66 -7.98 -2.20 9.70
CA ILE A 66 -7.03 -1.09 9.71
C ILE A 66 -5.65 -1.68 10.04
N MET A 67 -4.66 -1.48 9.17
CA MET A 67 -3.32 -2.03 9.34
C MET A 67 -2.28 -0.91 9.43
N CYS A 68 -1.55 -0.86 10.54
CA CYS A 68 -0.42 0.06 10.79
C CYS A 68 -0.72 1.54 10.48
N THR A 69 -1.89 2.03 10.91
CA THR A 69 -2.27 3.44 10.79
C THR A 69 -3.26 3.83 11.88
N ASN A 70 -3.21 5.09 12.32
CA ASN A 70 -4.07 5.65 13.38
C ASN A 70 -5.05 6.71 12.84
N PRO A 71 -6.11 6.32 12.09
CA PRO A 71 -7.07 7.24 11.48
C PRO A 71 -7.88 8.05 12.49
N ALA A 72 -8.07 7.56 13.72
CA ALA A 72 -8.71 8.32 14.80
C ALA A 72 -7.92 9.57 15.23
N VAL A 73 -6.66 9.72 14.77
CA VAL A 73 -5.83 10.92 14.97
C VAL A 73 -5.48 11.60 13.65
N SER A 74 -5.15 10.83 12.62
CA SER A 74 -4.50 11.34 11.42
C SER A 74 -5.46 11.78 10.31
N MET A 75 -6.73 11.38 10.36
CA MET A 75 -7.73 11.77 9.35
C MET A 75 -8.30 13.16 9.62
N PRO A 76 -8.69 13.91 8.57
CA PRO A 76 -9.51 15.10 8.76
C PRO A 76 -10.85 14.72 9.40
N ASP A 77 -11.38 15.60 10.25
CA ASP A 77 -12.57 15.33 11.06
C ASP A 77 -12.42 14.05 11.91
N ALA A 78 -11.28 13.95 12.60
CA ALA A 78 -10.84 12.77 13.35
C ALA A 78 -11.88 12.28 14.38
N GLY A 79 -12.62 13.19 15.00
CA GLY A 79 -13.72 12.84 15.93
C GLY A 79 -14.82 12.04 15.24
N ARG A 80 -15.26 12.47 14.04
CA ARG A 80 -16.24 11.74 13.24
C ARG A 80 -15.73 10.37 12.79
N VAL A 81 -14.44 10.29 12.45
CA VAL A 81 -13.79 9.03 12.10
C VAL A 81 -13.74 8.06 13.28
N ALA A 82 -13.37 8.55 14.48
CA ALA A 82 -13.39 7.75 15.71
C ALA A 82 -14.80 7.23 16.01
N ASP A 83 -15.82 8.08 15.93
CA ASP A 83 -17.22 7.69 16.12
C ASP A 83 -17.68 6.63 15.10
N ALA A 84 -17.23 6.73 13.85
CA ALA A 84 -17.55 5.75 12.82
C ALA A 84 -16.91 4.39 13.11
N ILE A 85 -15.63 4.37 13.50
CA ILE A 85 -14.90 3.15 13.85
C ILE A 85 -15.56 2.47 15.06
N ALA A 86 -15.91 3.23 16.09
CA ALA A 86 -16.55 2.74 17.32
C ALA A 86 -17.92 2.10 17.08
N LYS A 87 -18.64 2.52 16.02
CA LYS A 87 -19.98 2.03 15.66
C LYS A 87 -19.95 0.93 14.60
N CYS A 88 -18.81 0.63 13.99
CA CYS A 88 -18.71 -0.41 12.97
C CYS A 88 -18.92 -1.80 13.58
N ASP A 89 -19.68 -2.67 12.91
CA ASP A 89 -20.03 -3.99 13.46
C ASP A 89 -18.80 -4.87 13.74
N SER A 90 -17.74 -4.73 12.95
CA SER A 90 -16.49 -5.50 13.11
C SER A 90 -15.27 -4.70 12.65
N THR A 91 -14.50 -4.20 13.60
CA THR A 91 -13.22 -3.53 13.38
C THR A 91 -12.07 -4.40 13.87
N VAL A 92 -11.14 -4.72 12.97
CA VAL A 92 -9.85 -5.36 13.25
C VAL A 92 -8.75 -4.31 13.09
N VAL A 93 -7.83 -4.24 14.06
CA VAL A 93 -6.61 -3.41 13.97
C VAL A 93 -5.39 -4.32 14.02
N SER A 94 -4.53 -4.27 13.00
CA SER A 94 -3.19 -4.86 13.02
C SER A 94 -2.19 -3.75 13.29
N ASP A 95 -1.56 -3.74 14.47
CA ASP A 95 -0.65 -2.66 14.87
C ASP A 95 0.45 -3.18 15.82
N MET A 96 1.55 -2.45 15.89
CA MET A 96 2.63 -2.69 16.85
C MET A 96 2.31 -2.07 18.23
N PHE A 97 1.43 -1.07 18.28
CA PHE A 97 1.01 -0.41 19.51
C PHE A 97 -0.44 -0.78 19.85
N GLY A 98 -0.65 -1.42 21.00
CA GLY A 98 -1.98 -1.86 21.43
C GLY A 98 -2.91 -0.76 21.96
N ASP A 99 -2.39 0.45 22.20
CA ASP A 99 -3.09 1.53 22.88
C ASP A 99 -3.22 2.82 22.05
N THR A 100 -3.06 2.73 20.73
CA THR A 100 -3.38 3.84 19.83
C THR A 100 -4.86 4.22 19.94
N ASP A 101 -5.19 5.47 19.61
CA ASP A 101 -6.57 5.95 19.60
C ASP A 101 -7.48 5.10 18.71
N THR A 102 -6.94 4.58 17.60
CA THR A 102 -7.66 3.66 16.72
C THR A 102 -7.78 2.25 17.31
N ALA A 103 -6.71 1.70 17.88
CA ALA A 103 -6.73 0.35 18.47
C ALA A 103 -7.73 0.23 19.62
N LYS A 104 -7.87 1.29 20.42
CA LYS A 104 -8.86 1.37 21.53
C LYS A 104 -10.31 1.27 21.07
N LEU A 105 -10.59 1.50 19.78
CA LEU A 105 -11.93 1.44 19.19
C LEU A 105 -12.20 0.12 18.46
N ALA A 106 -11.21 -0.78 18.36
CA ALA A 106 -11.33 -2.02 17.62
C ALA A 106 -12.02 -3.13 18.44
N ASN A 107 -12.70 -4.05 17.75
CA ASN A 107 -13.22 -5.27 18.36
C ASN A 107 -12.11 -6.32 18.53
N VAL A 108 -11.14 -6.34 17.62
CA VAL A 108 -9.99 -7.25 17.63
C VAL A 108 -8.72 -6.46 17.36
N VAL A 109 -7.70 -6.66 18.19
CA VAL A 109 -6.35 -6.15 17.96
C VAL A 109 -5.40 -7.32 17.70
N LEU A 110 -4.75 -7.29 16.55
CA LEU A 110 -3.76 -8.29 16.12
C LEU A 110 -2.36 -7.67 16.27
N PRO A 111 -1.48 -8.22 17.12
CA PRO A 111 -0.15 -7.67 17.31
C PRO A 111 0.70 -7.88 16.05
N ALA A 112 1.16 -6.78 15.46
CA ALA A 112 2.01 -6.78 14.27
C ALA A 112 3.47 -6.54 14.64
N THR A 113 4.39 -7.18 13.92
CA THR A 113 5.83 -6.90 14.05
C THR A 113 6.16 -5.45 13.69
N GLY A 114 7.05 -4.81 14.44
CA GLY A 114 7.59 -3.48 14.16
C GLY A 114 8.74 -3.52 13.15
N TRP A 115 9.37 -2.36 12.91
CA TRP A 115 10.41 -2.23 11.87
C TRP A 115 11.62 -3.13 12.12
N ALA A 116 12.09 -3.25 13.37
CA ALA A 116 13.28 -4.01 13.72
C ALA A 116 13.05 -5.53 13.67
N GLU A 117 11.79 -5.98 13.75
CA GLU A 117 11.42 -7.39 13.65
C GLU A 117 11.01 -7.79 12.23
N LYS A 118 10.42 -6.86 11.47
CA LYS A 118 9.91 -7.10 10.11
C LYS A 118 11.00 -7.58 9.15
N ASP A 119 10.60 -8.53 8.32
CA ASP A 119 11.37 -9.03 7.19
C ASP A 119 10.58 -8.76 5.89
N GLY A 120 11.21 -8.08 4.92
CA GLY A 120 10.63 -7.85 3.59
C GLY A 120 11.45 -6.89 2.72
N THR A 121 10.77 -6.09 1.91
CA THR A 121 11.37 -5.01 1.12
C THR A 121 10.63 -3.69 1.32
N ALA A 122 11.35 -2.58 1.11
CA ALA A 122 10.77 -1.25 1.03
C ALA A 122 11.28 -0.55 -0.24
N THR A 123 10.40 0.16 -0.92
CA THR A 123 10.75 1.01 -2.05
C THR A 123 10.73 2.48 -1.62
N ASN A 124 11.85 3.15 -1.79
CA ASN A 124 12.00 4.56 -1.46
C ASN A 124 11.48 5.47 -2.61
N SER A 125 11.59 6.78 -2.44
CA SER A 125 11.11 7.79 -3.40
C SER A 125 11.80 7.77 -4.77
N ASP A 126 12.99 7.19 -4.87
CA ASP A 126 13.78 7.17 -6.11
C ASP A 126 13.69 5.83 -6.85
N ARG A 127 12.72 4.98 -6.45
CA ARG A 127 12.42 3.65 -7.02
C ARG A 127 13.39 2.55 -6.62
N THR A 128 14.21 2.79 -5.61
CA THR A 128 15.15 1.79 -5.11
C THR A 128 14.46 0.87 -4.13
N VAL A 129 14.33 -0.40 -4.54
CA VAL A 129 13.89 -1.50 -3.68
C VAL A 129 15.06 -1.90 -2.80
N SER A 130 14.85 -1.85 -1.50
CA SER A 130 15.86 -2.22 -0.50
C SER A 130 15.32 -3.33 0.39
N ARG A 131 16.20 -4.28 0.75
CA ARG A 131 15.89 -5.39 1.64
C ARG A 131 15.84 -4.90 3.10
N GLN A 132 14.70 -5.09 3.76
CA GLN A 132 14.51 -4.85 5.20
C GLN A 132 14.65 -6.19 5.94
N ARG A 133 15.68 -6.33 6.77
CA ARG A 133 15.98 -7.56 7.50
C ARG A 133 15.63 -7.38 8.97
N GLY A 134 14.95 -8.37 9.55
CA GLY A 134 14.71 -8.42 10.98
C GLY A 134 16.03 -8.57 11.73
N VAL A 135 16.26 -7.72 12.73
CA VAL A 135 17.39 -7.80 13.66
C VAL A 135 16.96 -8.23 15.06
N LEU A 136 15.64 -8.20 15.32
CA LEU A 136 15.02 -8.67 16.56
C LEU A 136 13.99 -9.77 16.25
N THR A 137 13.80 -10.67 17.21
CA THR A 137 12.71 -11.65 17.16
C THR A 137 11.37 -10.96 17.43
N PRO A 138 10.28 -11.32 16.73
CA PRO A 138 8.94 -10.84 17.05
C PRO A 138 8.59 -11.02 18.54
N PRO A 139 8.16 -9.97 19.25
CA PRO A 139 7.84 -10.07 20.67
C PRO A 139 6.50 -10.78 20.90
N GLY A 140 6.47 -11.70 21.86
CA GLY A 140 5.23 -12.37 22.29
C GLY A 140 4.52 -13.08 21.13
N MET A 141 3.29 -12.65 20.84
CA MET A 141 2.46 -13.21 19.76
C MET A 141 2.48 -12.36 18.49
N ALA A 142 3.37 -11.36 18.40
CA ALA A 142 3.46 -10.50 17.23
C ALA A 142 3.82 -11.29 15.98
N ARG A 143 3.13 -11.01 14.87
CA ARG A 143 3.34 -11.66 13.58
C ARG A 143 3.56 -10.64 12.48
N HIS A 144 4.18 -11.05 11.39
CA HIS A 144 4.28 -10.21 10.19
C HIS A 144 2.89 -10.03 9.57
N ASP A 145 2.58 -8.82 9.08
CA ASP A 145 1.26 -8.54 8.49
C ASP A 145 0.92 -9.49 7.33
N TRP A 146 1.91 -9.86 6.49
CA TRP A 146 1.70 -10.81 5.40
C TRP A 146 1.26 -12.21 5.90
N ASP A 147 1.81 -12.65 7.03
CA ASP A 147 1.50 -13.95 7.63
C ASP A 147 0.12 -13.92 8.31
N ILE A 148 -0.23 -12.79 8.96
CA ILE A 148 -1.58 -12.56 9.49
C ILE A 148 -2.61 -12.62 8.34
N MET A 149 -2.36 -11.88 7.25
CA MET A 149 -3.24 -11.87 6.06
C MET A 149 -3.35 -13.26 5.43
N SER A 150 -2.23 -13.98 5.31
CA SER A 150 -2.22 -15.33 4.75
C SER A 150 -3.01 -16.31 5.60
N ASP A 151 -2.87 -16.25 6.93
CA ASP A 151 -3.63 -17.08 7.86
C ASP A 151 -5.14 -16.79 7.81
N VAL A 152 -5.55 -15.52 7.68
CA VAL A 152 -6.97 -15.19 7.42
C VAL A 152 -7.45 -15.77 6.09
N GLY A 153 -6.68 -15.61 5.01
CA GLY A 153 -7.00 -16.18 3.70
C GLY A 153 -7.18 -17.70 3.74
N ARG A 154 -6.26 -18.42 4.41
CA ARG A 154 -6.36 -19.87 4.62
C ARG A 154 -7.61 -20.25 5.42
N ARG A 155 -7.95 -19.51 6.49
CA ARG A 155 -9.18 -19.74 7.27
C ARG A 155 -10.47 -19.46 6.49
N MET A 156 -10.40 -18.62 5.46
CA MET A 156 -11.52 -18.38 4.53
C MET A 156 -11.64 -19.46 3.44
N GLY A 157 -10.75 -20.47 3.41
CA GLY A 157 -10.79 -21.59 2.48
C GLY A 157 -9.79 -21.49 1.31
N TRP A 158 -9.03 -20.40 1.22
CA TRP A 158 -8.03 -20.17 0.16
C TRP A 158 -6.66 -20.73 0.57
N THR A 159 -6.63 -22.03 0.92
CA THR A 159 -5.45 -22.62 1.57
C THR A 159 -4.22 -22.65 0.68
N LYS A 160 -4.42 -22.89 -0.62
CA LYS A 160 -3.35 -23.00 -1.61
C LYS A 160 -2.86 -21.63 -2.06
N GLU A 161 -3.78 -20.68 -2.22
CA GLU A 161 -3.50 -19.33 -2.72
C GLU A 161 -2.75 -18.47 -1.69
N PHE A 162 -2.84 -18.83 -0.41
CA PHE A 162 -2.13 -18.16 0.70
C PHE A 162 -1.10 -19.07 1.39
N ASP A 163 -0.53 -20.04 0.67
CA ASP A 163 0.51 -20.96 1.18
C ASP A 163 1.93 -20.36 1.10
N PHE A 164 2.08 -19.11 1.53
CA PHE A 164 3.37 -18.44 1.59
C PHE A 164 4.12 -18.86 2.86
N THR A 165 5.41 -19.22 2.72
CA THR A 165 6.25 -19.65 3.85
C THR A 165 7.22 -18.57 4.30
N CYS A 166 7.56 -17.64 3.41
CA CYS A 166 8.47 -16.54 3.68
C CYS A 166 8.19 -15.32 2.80
N PRO A 167 8.70 -14.12 3.15
CA PRO A 167 8.56 -12.92 2.33
C PRO A 167 9.10 -13.06 0.90
N ALA A 168 10.08 -13.94 0.67
CA ALA A 168 10.63 -14.20 -0.66
C ALA A 168 9.59 -14.83 -1.60
N ASP A 169 8.65 -15.64 -1.07
CA ASP A 169 7.57 -16.23 -1.87
C ASP A 169 6.64 -15.13 -2.43
N VAL A 170 6.19 -14.24 -1.54
CA VAL A 170 5.35 -13.09 -1.90
C VAL A 170 6.08 -12.17 -2.88
N PHE A 171 7.38 -11.93 -2.65
CA PHE A 171 8.18 -11.08 -3.52
C PHE A 171 8.33 -11.66 -4.93
N ARG A 172 8.57 -12.97 -5.06
CA ARG A 172 8.65 -13.63 -6.37
C ARG A 172 7.32 -13.57 -7.11
N GLU A 173 6.20 -13.82 -6.43
CA GLU A 173 4.87 -13.68 -7.02
C GLU A 173 4.64 -12.26 -7.54
N TYR A 174 4.93 -11.27 -6.71
CA TYR A 174 4.85 -9.86 -7.07
C TYR A 174 5.73 -9.51 -8.28
N ALA A 175 6.96 -10.03 -8.34
CA ALA A 175 7.86 -9.83 -9.48
C ALA A 175 7.37 -10.52 -10.77
N MET A 176 6.72 -11.68 -10.67
CA MET A 176 6.08 -12.30 -11.82
C MET A 176 4.95 -11.41 -12.37
N LEU A 177 4.09 -10.89 -11.49
CA LEU A 177 2.98 -10.03 -11.88
C LEU A 177 3.47 -8.72 -12.51
N SER A 178 4.57 -8.14 -12.02
CA SER A 178 5.11 -6.90 -12.60
C SER A 178 5.53 -7.07 -14.06
N GLY A 179 6.07 -8.24 -14.43
CA GLY A 179 6.42 -8.54 -15.82
C GLY A 179 5.21 -8.69 -16.74
N LEU A 180 4.07 -9.14 -16.21
CA LEU A 180 2.80 -9.13 -16.94
C LEU A 180 2.26 -7.71 -17.08
N ALA A 181 2.35 -6.90 -16.02
CA ALA A 181 1.92 -5.51 -16.03
C ALA A 181 2.71 -4.65 -17.02
N ALA A 182 4.02 -4.85 -17.11
CA ALA A 182 4.90 -4.15 -18.05
C ALA A 182 4.48 -4.32 -19.52
N ARG A 183 3.86 -5.45 -19.89
CA ARG A 183 3.32 -5.69 -21.25
C ARG A 183 2.17 -4.76 -21.62
N HIS A 184 1.52 -4.15 -20.63
CA HIS A 184 0.51 -3.10 -20.82
C HIS A 184 1.12 -1.70 -20.93
N GLY A 185 2.44 -1.59 -21.11
CA GLY A 185 3.15 -0.32 -21.20
C GLY A 185 3.22 0.41 -19.85
N ARG A 186 3.28 -0.33 -18.74
CA ARG A 186 3.47 0.22 -17.39
C ARG A 186 4.95 0.37 -17.07
N ASP A 187 5.24 1.26 -16.14
CA ASP A 187 6.59 1.69 -15.78
C ASP A 187 7.27 0.76 -14.79
N PHE A 188 6.50 0.18 -13.88
CA PHE A 188 6.98 -0.71 -12.84
C PHE A 188 7.21 -2.13 -13.39
N ASP A 189 8.46 -2.59 -13.31
CA ASP A 189 8.84 -3.96 -13.66
C ASP A 189 10.04 -4.41 -12.82
N ILE A 190 9.89 -5.47 -12.04
CA ILE A 190 10.99 -6.16 -11.35
C ILE A 190 11.05 -7.65 -11.72
N SER A 191 10.50 -8.02 -12.87
CA SER A 191 10.38 -9.43 -13.31
C SER A 191 11.72 -10.13 -13.53
N GLY A 192 12.81 -9.38 -13.66
CA GLY A 192 14.17 -9.92 -13.61
C GLY A 192 14.52 -10.59 -12.27
N LEU A 193 13.71 -10.35 -11.22
CA LEU A 193 13.90 -10.91 -9.88
C LEU A 193 12.90 -12.02 -9.54
N GLN A 194 12.05 -12.45 -10.48
CA GLN A 194 11.00 -13.46 -10.20
C GLN A 194 11.54 -14.86 -9.86
N GLY A 195 12.77 -15.17 -10.30
CA GLY A 195 13.39 -16.50 -10.17
C GLY A 195 14.47 -16.59 -9.09
N ILE A 196 14.63 -15.56 -8.25
CA ILE A 196 15.70 -15.53 -7.25
C ILE A 196 15.45 -16.56 -6.14
N SER A 197 16.52 -17.23 -5.71
CA SER A 197 16.53 -18.09 -4.53
C SER A 197 16.32 -17.28 -3.25
N ASN A 198 16.02 -17.96 -2.14
CA ASN A 198 15.92 -17.30 -0.83
C ASN A 198 17.25 -16.65 -0.43
N ALA A 199 18.39 -17.29 -0.74
CA ALA A 199 19.72 -16.73 -0.47
C ALA A 199 19.97 -15.44 -1.27
N GLU A 200 19.55 -15.38 -2.54
CA GLU A 200 19.64 -14.18 -3.36
C GLU A 200 18.68 -13.08 -2.89
N TYR A 201 17.47 -13.43 -2.44
CA TYR A 201 16.55 -12.49 -1.81
C TYR A 201 17.12 -11.90 -0.52
N ASP A 202 17.70 -12.73 0.33
CA ASP A 202 18.36 -12.30 1.57
C ASP A 202 19.63 -11.50 1.32
N GLY A 203 20.31 -11.77 0.21
CA GLY A 203 21.46 -11.01 -0.30
C GLY A 203 21.09 -9.81 -1.17
N LEU A 204 19.80 -9.49 -1.34
CA LEU A 204 19.37 -8.48 -2.30
C LEU A 204 19.98 -7.11 -1.95
N MET A 205 20.77 -6.62 -2.90
CA MET A 205 21.35 -5.28 -2.85
C MET A 205 20.30 -4.24 -3.25
N PRO A 206 20.39 -2.99 -2.75
CA PRO A 206 19.51 -1.92 -3.17
C PRO A 206 19.50 -1.78 -4.69
N THR A 207 18.35 -1.98 -5.31
CA THR A 207 18.22 -2.03 -6.78
C THR A 207 17.10 -1.10 -7.22
N ARG A 208 17.38 -0.23 -8.19
CA ARG A 208 16.38 0.70 -8.73
C ARG A 208 15.62 0.06 -9.88
N TRP A 209 14.28 0.04 -9.80
CA TRP A 209 13.45 -0.48 -10.88
C TRP A 209 13.28 0.53 -12.03
N PRO A 210 13.03 0.09 -13.28
CA PRO A 210 12.78 -1.29 -13.69
C PRO A 210 14.01 -2.22 -13.66
N VAL A 211 13.78 -3.50 -13.37
CA VAL A 211 14.74 -4.61 -13.39
C VAL A 211 14.15 -5.73 -14.24
N THR A 212 14.48 -5.75 -15.53
CA THR A 212 13.89 -6.72 -16.47
C THR A 212 14.70 -8.00 -16.58
N LYS A 213 15.97 -7.97 -16.16
CA LYS A 213 16.86 -9.13 -16.10
C LYS A 213 17.67 -9.14 -14.79
N PRO A 214 18.14 -10.31 -14.34
CA PRO A 214 19.02 -10.41 -13.18
C PRO A 214 20.25 -9.49 -13.31
N GLY A 215 20.58 -8.76 -12.25
CA GLY A 215 21.74 -7.86 -12.20
C GLY A 215 21.55 -6.50 -12.88
N GLU A 216 20.40 -6.22 -13.49
CA GLU A 216 20.09 -4.88 -13.99
C GLU A 216 19.67 -3.93 -12.85
N SER A 217 19.94 -2.65 -13.03
CA SER A 217 19.35 -1.57 -12.24
C SER A 217 19.08 -0.40 -13.16
N ALA A 218 17.90 0.19 -13.06
CA ALA A 218 17.53 1.31 -13.90
C ALA A 218 18.36 2.56 -13.61
N GLY A 219 18.67 3.29 -14.67
CA GLY A 219 19.20 4.64 -14.59
C GLY A 219 18.17 5.68 -14.14
N ARG A 220 18.42 6.94 -14.49
CA ARG A 220 17.50 8.04 -14.19
C ARG A 220 16.23 7.89 -15.03
N MET A 221 15.07 7.91 -14.37
CA MET A 221 13.75 7.86 -15.05
C MET A 221 13.62 9.03 -16.04
N PHE A 222 13.04 8.78 -17.21
CA PHE A 222 12.80 9.76 -18.27
C PHE A 222 14.05 10.41 -18.87
N ALA A 223 15.25 9.89 -18.60
CA ALA A 223 16.49 10.44 -19.15
C ALA A 223 16.58 10.33 -20.69
N ASP A 224 15.81 9.42 -21.28
CA ASP A 224 15.66 9.18 -22.70
C ASP A 224 14.52 10.01 -23.35
N GLY A 225 13.81 10.82 -22.56
CA GLY A 225 12.70 11.64 -23.04
C GLY A 225 11.43 10.86 -23.38
N GLN A 226 11.34 9.58 -23.01
CA GLN A 226 10.14 8.77 -23.18
C GLN A 226 9.23 8.90 -21.96
N PHE A 227 7.92 9.01 -22.18
CA PHE A 227 6.93 9.17 -21.12
C PHE A 227 5.81 8.14 -21.25
N PHE A 228 5.19 7.77 -20.14
CA PHE A 228 4.03 6.86 -20.08
C PHE A 228 2.72 7.55 -20.48
N THR A 229 2.75 8.29 -21.60
CA THR A 229 1.59 8.86 -22.27
C THR A 229 1.34 8.12 -23.58
N PRO A 230 0.12 8.13 -24.14
CA PRO A 230 -0.19 7.40 -25.37
C PRO A 230 0.71 7.71 -26.58
N ASN A 231 1.38 8.86 -26.61
CA ASN A 231 2.29 9.27 -27.69
C ASN A 231 3.76 9.36 -27.25
N GLY A 232 4.10 8.88 -26.05
CA GLY A 232 5.47 8.88 -25.53
C GLY A 232 6.02 10.25 -25.12
N ARG A 233 5.25 11.34 -25.22
CA ARG A 233 5.72 12.71 -24.97
C ARG A 233 5.19 13.28 -23.65
N ALA A 234 5.99 14.13 -23.02
CA ALA A 234 5.55 14.96 -21.91
C ALA A 234 4.38 15.86 -22.35
N ARG A 235 3.47 16.15 -21.39
CA ARG A 235 2.35 17.08 -21.59
C ARG A 235 2.56 18.31 -20.72
N MET A 236 2.66 19.48 -21.35
CA MET A 236 2.64 20.76 -20.64
C MET A 236 1.19 21.19 -20.45
N LEU A 237 0.77 21.41 -19.20
CA LEU A 237 -0.58 21.84 -18.86
C LEU A 237 -0.55 23.28 -18.36
N ALA A 238 -1.26 24.17 -19.05
CA ALA A 238 -1.46 25.54 -18.58
C ALA A 238 -2.53 25.55 -17.49
N LEU A 239 -2.16 25.92 -16.27
CA LEU A 239 -3.06 25.95 -15.12
C LEU A 239 -3.33 27.38 -14.68
N THR A 240 -4.60 27.69 -14.39
CA THR A 240 -5.00 28.99 -13.81
C THR A 240 -5.02 28.88 -12.28
N PRO A 241 -4.30 29.74 -11.54
CA PRO A 241 -4.32 29.72 -10.08
C PRO A 241 -5.73 29.98 -9.52
N ARG A 242 -6.10 29.24 -8.48
CA ARG A 242 -7.36 29.42 -7.74
C ARG A 242 -7.08 29.51 -6.24
N ALA A 243 -7.68 30.48 -5.56
CA ALA A 243 -7.55 30.63 -4.12
C ALA A 243 -8.16 29.42 -3.36
N PRO A 244 -7.67 29.10 -2.14
CA PRO A 244 -8.30 28.09 -1.29
C PRO A 244 -9.77 28.38 -1.04
N ALA A 245 -10.59 27.33 -0.94
CA ALA A 245 -12.02 27.45 -0.69
C ALA A 245 -12.32 28.06 0.70
N ALA A 246 -11.52 27.71 1.71
CA ALA A 246 -11.63 28.27 3.05
C ALA A 246 -11.28 29.78 3.03
N ARG A 247 -12.22 30.61 3.47
CA ARG A 247 -12.07 32.07 3.55
C ARG A 247 -12.00 32.50 5.01
N VAL A 248 -11.14 33.49 5.28
CA VAL A 248 -11.15 34.17 6.57
C VAL A 248 -12.40 35.03 6.67
N THR A 249 -12.97 35.09 7.87
CA THR A 249 -14.15 35.90 8.19
C THR A 249 -13.92 36.60 9.53
N PRO A 250 -14.75 37.56 9.96
CA PRO A 250 -14.62 38.12 11.30
C PRO A 250 -14.71 37.06 12.42
N ALA A 251 -15.49 35.99 12.23
CA ALA A 251 -15.59 34.88 13.17
C ALA A 251 -14.38 33.91 13.12
N TYR A 252 -13.70 33.84 11.97
CA TYR A 252 -12.51 33.00 11.73
C TYR A 252 -11.41 33.82 11.05
N PRO A 253 -10.75 34.76 11.77
CA PRO A 253 -9.87 35.75 11.15
C PRO A 253 -8.50 35.18 10.75
N PHE A 254 -8.14 33.99 11.24
CA PHE A 254 -6.83 33.38 11.02
C PHE A 254 -6.87 32.20 10.05
N ARG A 255 -5.72 31.92 9.43
CA ARG A 255 -5.49 30.70 8.67
C ARG A 255 -4.65 29.74 9.51
N LEU A 256 -5.16 28.53 9.70
CA LEU A 256 -4.40 27.43 10.29
C LEU A 256 -3.61 26.71 9.20
N ASN A 257 -2.35 26.40 9.47
CA ASN A 257 -1.51 25.54 8.64
C ASN A 257 -0.85 24.49 9.53
N THR A 258 -0.91 23.23 9.12
CA THR A 258 -0.32 22.10 9.86
C THR A 258 0.97 21.65 9.20
N GLY A 259 1.99 21.33 9.99
CA GLY A 259 3.31 20.94 9.50
C GLY A 259 3.84 19.64 10.08
N ARG A 260 5.15 19.46 9.92
CA ARG A 260 5.95 18.40 10.53
C ARG A 260 7.17 19.02 11.18
N VAL A 261 7.68 18.37 12.21
CA VAL A 261 8.94 18.74 12.87
C VAL A 261 9.92 17.59 12.73
N ARG A 262 11.22 17.88 12.77
CA ARG A 262 12.29 16.89 12.52
C ARG A 262 12.24 15.71 13.50
N ASP A 263 12.00 16.00 14.78
CA ASP A 263 12.19 15.07 15.89
C ASP A 263 10.90 14.33 16.30
N GLN A 264 9.79 14.52 15.58
CA GLN A 264 8.55 13.79 15.79
C GLN A 264 8.06 13.22 14.46
N TRP A 265 7.60 11.96 14.50
CA TRP A 265 6.98 11.31 13.36
C TRP A 265 5.46 11.32 13.48
N HIS A 266 4.78 11.18 12.35
CA HIS A 266 3.33 11.00 12.38
C HIS A 266 3.02 9.59 12.87
N THR A 267 1.94 9.47 13.65
CA THR A 267 1.32 8.19 14.00
C THR A 267 0.62 7.56 12.79
#